data_AF-A0A2K6EUW6-F1
#
_entry.id   AF-A0A2K6EUW6-F1
#
_cell.length_a   1.000
_cell.length_b   1.000
_cell.length_c   1.000
_cell.angle_alpha   90.00
_cell.angle_beta   90.00
_cell.angle_gamma   90.00
#
_symmetry.space_group_name_H-M   'P 1'
#
loop_
_entity.id
_entity.type
_entity.pdbx_description
1 polymer ?
#
loop_
_entity_poly.entity_id
_entity_poly.type
_entity_poly.pdbx_seq_one_letter_code
_entity_poly.pdbx_strand_id
1 'polypeptide(L)'
;MQASADQVERDILETQERLQQDQLNSEQSQALQHQQETGRSLKEAEVLLKDLFLDVDKARRLKHPQAEEIEKDIKQLHERVTQECAKYRALYEKMVLPPDMGNGGTVGRRAPGSPAEAGLCRPVRAGHGGAGAAGGRAQHPAEGDRGLWTAAADPRGAGRSHHPEPIPGPTGDVSARTDGASCHGCTRQLSALAEQQRRIVQQDWSDLMADPAGVQLEYEHFKQHELLSQEQSVNQLEDDGERMVELGHPAVAPIQAHQEALKMEWQNFLNLCICQESQLQHVEDYRR
;
A
#
# COMPACT_ATOMS: atom_id res chain seq x y z
N MET A 1 0.29 19.77 8.15
CA MET A 1 -1.07 20.32 7.98
C MET A 1 -1.18 21.70 7.32
N GLN A 2 -1.06 22.87 8.00
CA GLN A 2 -1.42 24.17 7.38
C GLN A 2 -0.68 24.48 6.07
N ALA A 3 0.65 24.34 6.04
CA ALA A 3 1.43 24.60 4.82
C ALA A 3 1.06 23.67 3.65
N SER A 4 0.67 22.43 3.95
CA SER A 4 0.19 21.45 2.96
C SER A 4 -1.20 21.84 2.45
N ALA A 5 -2.09 22.30 3.34
CA ALA A 5 -3.40 22.81 2.94
C ALA A 5 -3.27 24.06 2.05
N ASP A 6 -2.41 25.01 2.43
CA ASP A 6 -2.13 26.19 1.62
C ASP A 6 -1.53 25.83 0.25
N GLN A 7 -0.73 24.76 0.18
CA GLN A 7 -0.17 24.26 -1.09
C GLN A 7 -1.26 23.70 -2.00
N VAL A 8 -2.14 22.84 -1.46
CA VAL A 8 -3.27 22.30 -2.23
C VAL A 8 -4.20 23.43 -2.72
N GLU A 9 -4.44 24.46 -1.91
CA GLU A 9 -5.21 25.62 -2.36
C GLU A 9 -4.55 26.38 -3.52
N ARG A 10 -3.22 26.55 -3.48
CA ARG A 10 -2.47 27.14 -4.61
C ARG A 10 -2.59 26.27 -5.86
N ASP A 11 -2.43 24.96 -5.72
CA ASP A 11 -2.51 24.00 -6.83
C ASP A 11 -3.91 24.00 -7.48
N ILE A 12 -4.97 24.13 -6.67
CA ILE A 12 -6.34 24.29 -7.16
C ILE A 12 -6.48 25.58 -7.98
N LEU A 13 -6.01 26.71 -7.46
CA LEU A 13 -6.14 28.00 -8.14
C LEU A 13 -5.35 28.03 -9.45
N GLU A 14 -4.12 27.53 -9.44
CA GLU A 14 -3.28 27.44 -10.64
C GLU A 14 -3.89 26.50 -11.69
N THR A 15 -4.46 25.37 -11.24
CA THR A 15 -5.21 24.46 -12.11
C THR A 15 -6.43 25.15 -12.72
N GLN A 16 -7.22 25.87 -11.93
CA GLN A 16 -8.39 26.60 -12.42
C GLN A 16 -8.03 27.61 -13.51
N GLU A 17 -6.97 28.40 -13.30
CA GLU A 17 -6.49 29.39 -14.27
C GLU A 17 -6.02 28.71 -15.57
N ARG A 18 -5.20 27.66 -15.46
CA ARG A 18 -4.72 26.88 -16.62
C ARG A 18 -5.86 26.23 -17.40
N LEU A 19 -6.83 25.63 -16.71
CA LEU A 19 -8.00 25.03 -17.35
C LEU A 19 -8.86 26.08 -18.07
N GLN A 20 -9.04 27.26 -17.47
CA GLN A 20 -9.79 28.35 -18.10
C GLN A 20 -9.05 28.90 -19.32
N GLN A 21 -7.72 29.05 -19.25
CA GLN A 21 -6.92 29.47 -20.40
C GLN A 21 -7.01 28.47 -21.55
N ASP A 22 -6.90 27.17 -21.26
CA ASP A 22 -6.99 26.13 -22.28
C ASP A 22 -8.43 25.96 -22.83
N GLN A 23 -9.46 26.27 -22.04
CA GLN A 23 -10.83 26.43 -22.56
C GLN A 23 -10.91 27.55 -23.61
N LEU A 24 -10.42 28.75 -23.30
CA LEU A 24 -10.43 29.88 -24.23
C LEU A 24 -9.59 29.60 -25.49
N ASN A 25 -8.44 28.94 -25.32
CA ASN A 25 -7.61 28.51 -26.44
C ASN A 25 -8.36 27.51 -27.33
N SER A 26 -9.12 26.58 -26.73
CA SER A 26 -9.95 25.62 -27.49
C SER A 26 -11.03 26.33 -28.32
N GLU A 27 -11.67 27.36 -27.77
CA GLU A 27 -12.68 28.17 -28.47
C GLU A 27 -12.06 28.99 -29.60
N GLN A 28 -10.82 29.45 -29.41
CA GLN A 28 -10.05 30.22 -30.39
C GLN A 28 -9.29 29.32 -31.39
N SER A 29 -9.53 28.00 -31.38
CA SER A 29 -8.86 27.01 -32.24
C SER A 29 -7.33 27.01 -32.10
N GLN A 30 -6.83 27.34 -30.91
CA GLN A 30 -5.41 27.28 -30.55
C GLN A 30 -5.07 25.97 -29.84
N ALA A 31 -3.79 25.60 -29.85
CA ALA A 31 -3.31 24.37 -29.22
C ALA A 31 -3.38 24.46 -27.69
N LEU A 32 -3.81 23.38 -27.05
CA LEU A 32 -3.81 23.23 -25.60
C LEU A 32 -2.37 23.00 -25.11
N GLN A 33 -1.93 23.75 -24.11
CA GLN A 33 -0.53 23.74 -23.66
C GLN A 33 -0.37 23.22 -22.24
N HIS A 34 -1.41 23.26 -21.42
CA HIS A 34 -1.30 23.06 -19.98
C HIS A 34 -1.72 21.67 -19.49
N GLN A 35 -2.03 20.73 -20.40
CA GLN A 35 -2.52 19.38 -20.05
C GLN A 35 -1.58 18.62 -19.10
N GLN A 36 -0.27 18.61 -19.37
CA GLN A 36 0.70 17.84 -18.58
C GLN A 36 0.96 18.49 -17.21
N GLU A 37 1.10 19.81 -17.18
CA GLU A 37 1.36 20.58 -15.95
C GLU A 37 0.15 20.52 -15.01
N THR A 38 -1.05 20.69 -15.55
CA THR A 38 -2.30 20.58 -14.79
C THR A 38 -2.48 19.17 -14.24
N GLY A 39 -2.18 18.13 -15.04
CA GLY A 39 -2.23 16.75 -14.57
C GLY A 39 -1.22 16.44 -13.46
N ARG A 40 -0.02 17.04 -13.52
CA ARG A 40 1.00 16.90 -12.45
C ARG A 40 0.56 17.59 -11.16
N SER A 41 0.12 18.84 -11.25
CA SER A 41 -0.36 19.63 -10.10
C SER A 41 -1.56 18.96 -9.42
N LEU A 42 -2.53 18.45 -10.18
CA LEU A 42 -3.66 17.69 -9.62
C LEU A 42 -3.23 16.41 -8.90
N LYS A 43 -2.22 15.71 -9.42
CA LYS A 43 -1.69 14.49 -8.78
C LYS A 43 -0.94 14.82 -7.48
N GLU A 44 -0.15 15.89 -7.47
CA GLU A 44 0.54 16.37 -6.28
C GLU A 44 -0.47 16.82 -5.22
N ALA A 45 -1.50 17.56 -5.61
CA ALA A 45 -2.60 17.94 -4.73
C ALA A 45 -3.34 16.71 -4.15
N GLU A 46 -3.57 15.66 -4.94
CA GLU A 46 -4.20 14.41 -4.45
C GLU A 46 -3.32 13.70 -3.40
N VAL A 47 -2.00 13.67 -3.59
CA VAL A 47 -1.06 13.08 -2.62
C VAL A 47 -1.06 13.89 -1.32
N LEU A 48 -0.90 15.21 -1.42
CA LEU A 48 -0.93 16.09 -0.25
C LEU A 48 -2.25 16.01 0.51
N LEU A 49 -3.36 15.83 -0.21
CA LEU A 49 -4.66 15.69 0.39
C LEU A 49 -4.81 14.37 1.17
N LYS A 50 -4.22 13.27 0.67
CA LYS A 50 -4.15 12.00 1.43
C LYS A 50 -3.37 12.19 2.73
N ASP A 51 -2.23 12.86 2.68
CA ASP A 51 -1.43 13.17 3.86
C ASP A 51 -2.21 14.05 4.86
N LEU A 52 -2.98 15.04 4.36
CA LEU A 52 -3.85 15.87 5.19
C LEU A 52 -4.95 15.06 5.88
N PHE A 53 -5.55 14.08 5.19
CA PHE A 53 -6.54 13.17 5.80
C PHE A 53 -5.91 12.33 6.92
N LEU A 54 -4.68 11.84 6.73
CA LEU A 54 -3.95 11.14 7.80
C LEU A 54 -3.62 12.06 8.98
N ASP A 55 -3.16 13.28 8.71
CA ASP A 55 -2.87 14.30 9.72
C ASP A 55 -4.13 14.63 10.56
N VAL A 56 -5.31 14.74 9.95
CA VAL A 56 -6.55 15.05 10.69
C VAL A 56 -7.11 13.86 11.46
N ASP A 57 -6.99 12.64 10.91
CA ASP A 57 -7.33 11.43 11.65
C ASP A 57 -6.47 11.29 12.90
N LYS A 58 -5.17 11.59 12.78
CA LYS A 58 -4.25 11.66 13.91
C LYS A 58 -4.65 12.75 14.91
N ALA A 59 -4.95 13.96 14.45
CA ALA A 59 -5.43 15.06 15.31
C ALA A 59 -6.72 14.69 16.06
N ARG A 60 -7.65 13.98 15.41
CA ARG A 60 -8.88 13.48 16.02
C ARG A 60 -8.61 12.43 17.08
N ARG A 61 -7.71 11.48 16.81
CA ARG A 61 -7.26 10.47 17.79
C ARG A 61 -6.61 11.12 19.01
N LEU A 62 -5.84 12.18 18.82
CA LEU A 62 -5.25 12.98 19.90
C LEU A 62 -6.28 13.86 20.65
N LYS A 63 -7.57 13.83 20.26
CA LYS A 63 -8.65 14.68 20.79
C LYS A 63 -8.33 16.17 20.69
N HIS A 64 -7.70 16.56 19.58
CA HIS A 64 -7.37 17.95 19.32
C HIS A 64 -8.68 18.78 19.27
N PRO A 65 -8.78 19.89 20.02
CA PRO A 65 -10.03 20.66 20.16
C PRO A 65 -10.55 21.24 18.84
N GLN A 66 -9.69 21.35 17.82
CA GLN A 66 -10.02 21.85 16.49
C GLN A 66 -10.12 20.75 15.43
N ALA A 67 -10.01 19.46 15.80
CA ALA A 67 -9.97 18.35 14.82
C ALA A 67 -11.22 18.32 13.93
N GLU A 68 -12.40 18.58 14.47
CA GLU A 68 -13.66 18.56 13.70
C GLU A 68 -13.74 19.69 12.66
N GLU A 69 -13.25 20.89 12.99
CA GLU A 69 -13.22 22.01 12.06
C GLU A 69 -12.21 21.77 10.94
N ILE A 70 -11.02 21.29 11.31
CA ILE A 70 -9.98 20.88 10.34
C ILE A 70 -10.51 19.79 9.40
N GLU A 71 -11.26 18.81 9.92
CA GLU A 71 -11.84 17.74 9.10
C GLU A 71 -12.83 18.29 8.07
N LYS A 72 -13.65 19.29 8.45
CA LYS A 72 -14.55 19.96 7.53
C LYS A 72 -13.77 20.71 6.44
N ASP A 73 -12.73 21.43 6.81
CA ASP A 73 -11.91 22.20 5.86
C ASP A 73 -11.21 21.29 4.84
N ILE A 74 -10.64 20.17 5.29
CA ILE A 74 -10.01 19.18 4.41
C ILE A 74 -11.04 18.51 3.48
N LYS A 75 -12.25 18.23 3.97
CA LYS A 75 -13.34 17.72 3.12
C LYS A 75 -13.75 18.73 2.04
N GLN A 76 -13.83 20.01 2.37
CA GLN A 76 -14.10 21.06 1.38
C GLN A 76 -12.98 21.15 0.34
N LEU A 77 -11.73 21.01 0.77
CA LEU A 77 -10.57 20.98 -0.11
C LEU A 77 -10.62 19.77 -1.05
N HIS A 78 -10.97 18.59 -0.54
CA HIS A 78 -11.14 17.37 -1.33
C HIS A 78 -12.22 17.50 -2.41
N GLU A 79 -13.37 18.05 -2.05
CA GLU A 79 -14.47 18.28 -2.97
C GLU A 79 -14.02 19.22 -4.12
N ARG A 80 -13.29 20.29 -3.80
CA ARG A 80 -12.75 21.22 -4.81
C ARG A 80 -11.74 20.54 -5.74
N VAL A 81 -10.76 19.79 -5.21
CA VAL A 81 -9.80 19.04 -6.04
C VAL A 81 -10.52 18.05 -6.95
N THR A 82 -11.54 17.36 -6.43
CA THR A 82 -12.34 16.39 -7.19
C THR A 82 -13.10 17.06 -8.34
N GLN A 83 -13.66 18.26 -8.12
CA GLN A 83 -14.30 19.05 -9.16
C GLN A 83 -13.31 19.52 -10.23
N GLU A 84 -12.11 19.95 -9.85
CA GLU A 84 -11.07 20.32 -10.83
C GLU A 84 -10.58 19.11 -11.63
N CYS A 85 -10.44 17.94 -11.01
CA CYS A 85 -10.19 16.69 -11.72
C CYS A 85 -11.30 16.35 -12.72
N ALA A 86 -12.57 16.59 -12.36
CA ALA A 86 -13.70 16.36 -13.28
C ALA A 86 -13.66 17.33 -14.47
N LYS A 87 -13.34 18.61 -14.25
CA LYS A 87 -13.16 19.60 -15.34
C LYS A 87 -11.98 19.26 -16.23
N TYR A 88 -10.85 18.87 -15.65
CA TYR A 88 -9.66 18.41 -16.37
C TYR A 88 -10.01 17.24 -17.31
N ARG A 89 -10.69 16.21 -16.79
CA ARG A 89 -11.17 15.08 -17.61
C ARG A 89 -12.13 15.56 -18.70
N ALA A 90 -13.11 16.40 -18.36
CA ALA A 90 -14.08 16.88 -19.32
C ALA A 90 -13.46 17.68 -20.48
N LEU A 91 -12.32 18.34 -20.27
CA LEU A 91 -11.61 19.11 -21.30
C LEU A 91 -10.64 18.25 -22.10
N TYR A 92 -9.77 17.50 -21.42
CA TYR A 92 -8.67 16.80 -22.08
C TYR A 92 -8.99 15.33 -22.42
N GLU A 93 -9.83 14.65 -21.63
CA GLU A 93 -10.20 13.26 -21.89
C GLU A 93 -11.17 13.13 -23.06
N LYS A 94 -12.02 14.16 -23.29
CA LYS A 94 -12.84 14.27 -24.50
C LYS A 94 -12.04 14.31 -25.81
N MET A 95 -10.72 14.54 -25.75
CA MET A 95 -9.83 14.54 -26.92
C MET A 95 -9.02 13.24 -27.08
N VAL A 96 -9.04 12.33 -26.10
CA VAL A 96 -8.28 11.06 -26.15
C VAL A 96 -9.06 9.91 -26.79
N LEU A 97 -10.35 10.10 -27.12
CA LEU A 97 -11.10 9.14 -27.93
C LEU A 97 -10.97 9.47 -29.42
N PRO A 98 -10.32 8.62 -30.25
CA PRO A 98 -10.60 8.61 -31.68
C PRO A 98 -12.10 8.39 -31.88
N PRO A 99 -12.76 9.07 -32.82
CA PRO A 99 -14.10 8.66 -33.22
C PRO A 99 -14.00 7.24 -33.75
N ASP A 100 -14.68 6.32 -33.08
CA ASP A 100 -14.78 4.91 -33.43
C ASP A 100 -15.29 4.79 -34.87
N MET A 101 -14.34 4.60 -35.79
CA MET A 101 -14.57 4.19 -37.15
C MET A 101 -14.85 2.70 -37.14
N GLY A 102 -16.13 2.35 -37.33
CA GLY A 102 -16.47 1.11 -38.04
C GLY A 102 -17.42 0.18 -37.31
N ASN A 103 -18.69 0.59 -37.20
CA ASN A 103 -19.77 -0.38 -37.14
C ASN A 103 -19.80 -1.17 -38.47
N GLY A 104 -19.42 -2.45 -38.41
CA GLY A 104 -19.40 -3.37 -39.54
C GLY A 104 -20.80 -3.63 -40.09
N GLY A 105 -21.00 -3.30 -41.37
CA GLY A 105 -22.21 -3.59 -42.12
C GLY A 105 -21.88 -3.89 -43.59
N THR A 106 -21.61 -5.16 -43.86
CA THR A 106 -21.46 -5.85 -45.15
C THR A 106 -22.37 -5.33 -46.28
N VAL A 107 -21.81 -5.03 -47.47
CA VAL A 107 -22.33 -5.42 -48.80
C VAL A 107 -21.19 -5.33 -49.82
N GLY A 108 -20.92 -6.44 -50.53
CA GLY A 108 -19.89 -6.51 -51.57
C GLY A 108 -20.35 -6.03 -52.94
N ARG A 109 -19.40 -5.55 -53.76
CA ARG A 109 -19.39 -5.76 -55.23
C ARG A 109 -17.98 -5.53 -55.81
N ARG A 110 -17.68 -6.31 -56.84
CA ARG A 110 -16.37 -6.60 -57.44
C ARG A 110 -16.02 -5.64 -58.59
N ALA A 111 -14.81 -5.06 -58.55
CA ALA A 111 -13.77 -4.80 -59.59
C ALA A 111 -14.12 -4.10 -60.94
N PRO A 112 -13.16 -3.78 -61.85
CA PRO A 112 -11.68 -3.62 -61.78
C PRO A 112 -11.14 -2.31 -62.43
N GLY A 113 -9.84 -2.02 -62.29
CA GLY A 113 -9.12 -1.09 -63.19
C GLY A 113 -7.77 -0.57 -62.67
N SER A 114 -6.67 -1.26 -63.01
CA SER A 114 -5.26 -0.77 -63.02
C SER A 114 -5.05 0.15 -64.25
N PRO A 115 -3.94 0.94 -64.42
CA PRO A 115 -2.56 0.62 -64.03
C PRO A 115 -1.57 1.77 -63.68
N ALA A 116 -0.33 1.35 -63.36
CA ALA A 116 0.96 2.05 -63.51
C ALA A 116 1.28 3.15 -62.47
N GLU A 117 2.50 3.32 -61.92
CA GLU A 117 3.86 3.03 -62.39
C GLU A 117 4.84 2.69 -61.25
N ALA A 118 5.94 2.04 -61.67
CA ALA A 118 7.31 1.96 -61.17
C ALA A 118 7.75 2.86 -59.98
N GLY A 119 8.70 2.46 -59.13
CA GLY A 119 9.67 1.39 -59.30
C GLY A 119 10.51 1.06 -58.06
N LEU A 120 11.11 -0.13 -58.12
CA LEU A 120 12.50 -0.54 -57.79
C LEU A 120 13.24 0.31 -56.72
N CYS A 121 13.95 -0.24 -55.74
CA CYS A 121 14.59 -1.54 -55.60
C CYS A 121 14.90 -1.83 -54.12
N ARG A 122 15.03 -3.12 -53.82
CA ARG A 122 15.19 -3.73 -52.48
C ARG A 122 16.70 -3.94 -52.15
N PRO A 123 17.08 -4.68 -51.09
CA PRO A 123 18.02 -4.27 -50.03
C PRO A 123 19.43 -4.89 -50.18
N VAL A 124 20.39 -4.54 -49.31
CA VAL A 124 21.47 -5.48 -48.93
C VAL A 124 22.10 -5.18 -47.56
N ARG A 125 22.57 -6.27 -46.96
CA ARG A 125 23.01 -6.52 -45.58
C ARG A 125 24.52 -6.30 -45.37
N ALA A 126 24.89 -6.29 -44.09
CA ALA A 126 26.15 -6.73 -43.47
C ALA A 126 27.39 -5.82 -43.68
N GLY A 127 28.28 -5.65 -42.70
CA GLY A 127 28.40 -6.22 -41.36
C GLY A 127 29.78 -5.88 -40.77
N HIS A 128 30.03 -6.41 -39.55
CA HIS A 128 31.33 -6.60 -38.88
C HIS A 128 32.11 -5.35 -38.47
N GLY A 129 32.80 -5.28 -37.33
CA GLY A 129 33.09 -6.21 -36.24
C GLY A 129 33.84 -5.40 -35.17
N GLY A 130 33.63 -5.65 -33.87
CA GLY A 130 34.55 -6.46 -33.04
C GLY A 130 35.57 -5.53 -32.32
N ALA A 131 36.14 -5.82 -31.16
CA ALA A 131 36.04 -6.86 -30.14
C ALA A 131 37.01 -6.44 -29.01
N GLY A 132 36.92 -7.09 -27.84
CA GLY A 132 37.98 -7.15 -26.83
C GLY A 132 37.57 -6.57 -25.47
N ALA A 133 37.23 -7.27 -24.38
CA ALA A 133 37.50 -8.60 -23.82
C ALA A 133 38.32 -8.52 -22.51
N ALA A 134 38.07 -9.54 -21.65
CA ALA A 134 38.74 -9.96 -20.41
C ALA A 134 38.19 -9.36 -19.09
N GLY A 135 37.84 -10.15 -18.06
CA GLY A 135 37.82 -11.61 -17.92
C GLY A 135 37.75 -12.07 -16.45
N GLY A 136 37.08 -13.21 -16.22
CA GLY A 136 37.24 -14.15 -15.07
C GLY A 136 36.57 -13.77 -13.74
N ARG A 137 36.05 -14.68 -12.89
CA ARG A 137 36.07 -16.16 -12.83
C ARG A 137 35.16 -16.64 -11.66
N ALA A 138 34.37 -17.69 -11.93
CA ALA A 138 33.89 -18.83 -11.10
C ALA A 138 33.56 -18.66 -9.59
N GLN A 139 32.49 -19.26 -9.03
CA GLN A 139 32.30 -20.71 -8.78
C GLN A 139 30.85 -21.05 -8.32
N HIS A 140 30.42 -22.30 -8.57
CA HIS A 140 29.20 -23.01 -8.11
C HIS A 140 29.36 -23.60 -6.66
N PRO A 141 28.48 -24.49 -6.12
CA PRO A 141 27.25 -24.28 -5.31
C PRO A 141 27.29 -25.03 -3.93
N ALA A 142 26.23 -25.01 -3.11
CA ALA A 142 25.85 -26.01 -2.07
C ALA A 142 24.61 -25.48 -1.28
N GLU A 143 23.47 -26.20 -1.18
CA GLU A 143 23.11 -27.14 -0.08
C GLU A 143 23.25 -26.53 1.33
N GLY A 144 22.30 -26.57 2.26
CA GLY A 144 21.02 -27.26 2.45
C GLY A 144 20.55 -27.05 3.91
N ASP A 145 19.34 -27.52 4.21
CA ASP A 145 18.78 -27.89 5.53
C ASP A 145 18.67 -26.84 6.68
N ARG A 146 17.49 -26.52 7.25
CA ARG A 146 16.48 -27.32 7.99
C ARG A 146 16.75 -27.39 9.51
N GLY A 147 15.70 -27.13 10.29
CA GLY A 147 15.52 -27.63 11.67
C GLY A 147 16.04 -26.71 12.78
N LEU A 148 15.19 -26.04 13.54
CA LEU A 148 14.47 -26.53 14.74
C LEU A 148 15.35 -26.80 15.99
N TRP A 149 15.09 -25.97 17.01
CA TRP A 149 14.98 -26.25 18.46
C TRP A 149 15.95 -27.20 19.17
N THR A 150 16.66 -26.65 20.16
CA THR A 150 16.94 -27.23 21.51
C THR A 150 17.75 -26.19 22.30
N ALA A 151 17.61 -25.95 23.60
CA ALA A 151 16.87 -26.59 24.69
C ALA A 151 16.66 -25.57 25.83
N ALA A 152 15.61 -25.81 26.63
CA ALA A 152 15.29 -25.12 27.87
C ALA A 152 15.96 -25.80 29.09
N ALA A 153 15.99 -25.04 30.21
CA ALA A 153 16.23 -25.44 31.61
C ALA A 153 17.69 -25.81 31.98
N ASP A 154 18.29 -25.43 33.11
CA ASP A 154 17.82 -25.16 34.49
C ASP A 154 18.99 -24.48 35.27
N PRO A 155 18.82 -23.57 36.26
CA PRO A 155 19.88 -23.31 37.24
C PRO A 155 19.46 -23.73 38.65
N ARG A 156 20.07 -24.81 39.17
CA ARG A 156 20.13 -25.09 40.60
C ARG A 156 21.56 -24.93 41.12
N GLY A 157 21.69 -24.05 42.11
CA GLY A 157 22.48 -24.34 43.31
C GLY A 157 23.82 -23.62 43.47
N ALA A 158 23.85 -22.78 44.51
CA ALA A 158 24.97 -22.26 45.32
C ALA A 158 25.08 -20.73 45.19
N GLY A 159 24.76 -19.91 46.20
CA GLY A 159 24.98 -20.07 47.63
C GLY A 159 26.18 -19.23 48.04
N ARG A 160 25.96 -17.97 48.44
CA ARG A 160 26.68 -17.29 49.53
C ARG A 160 26.08 -15.91 49.83
N SER A 161 25.67 -15.80 51.08
CA SER A 161 25.21 -14.62 51.81
C SER A 161 26.17 -13.43 51.69
N HIS A 162 25.65 -12.21 51.72
CA HIS A 162 26.00 -11.14 52.68
C HIS A 162 24.93 -10.03 52.58
N HIS A 163 24.23 -9.79 53.68
CA HIS A 163 23.38 -8.62 53.90
C HIS A 163 24.28 -7.47 54.39
N PRO A 164 23.93 -6.20 54.10
CA PRO A 164 23.38 -5.38 55.17
C PRO A 164 22.17 -4.53 54.74
N GLU A 165 21.36 -4.13 55.72
CA GLU A 165 20.08 -3.40 55.60
C GLU A 165 20.29 -1.87 55.84
N PRO A 166 19.26 -0.99 55.89
CA PRO A 166 18.89 -0.07 54.80
C PRO A 166 18.94 1.43 55.19
N ILE A 167 18.93 2.34 54.21
CA ILE A 167 18.63 3.79 54.40
C ILE A 167 17.78 4.30 53.21
N PRO A 168 16.79 5.20 53.42
CA PRO A 168 15.49 5.22 52.75
C PRO A 168 15.48 5.96 51.40
N GLY A 169 14.51 5.60 50.56
CA GLY A 169 14.44 5.99 49.14
C GLY A 169 13.98 7.41 48.86
N PRO A 170 13.71 7.70 47.58
CA PRO A 170 12.63 8.59 47.20
C PRO A 170 11.54 7.79 46.47
N THR A 171 10.34 7.91 47.01
CA THR A 171 9.05 7.86 46.31
C THR A 171 9.16 8.20 44.83
N GLY A 172 8.79 7.26 43.96
CA GLY A 172 8.66 7.53 42.53
C GLY A 172 8.55 6.30 41.63
N ASP A 173 7.79 5.27 42.00
CA ASP A 173 7.48 4.18 41.06
C ASP A 173 5.98 4.14 40.75
N VAL A 174 5.59 4.98 39.80
CA VAL A 174 4.29 4.93 39.10
C VAL A 174 4.48 4.92 37.56
N SER A 175 5.72 4.91 37.06
CA SER A 175 6.00 4.94 35.61
C SER A 175 6.25 3.59 34.95
N ALA A 176 6.34 2.46 35.67
CA ALA A 176 6.59 1.16 35.04
C ALA A 176 5.31 0.43 34.56
N ARG A 177 4.11 0.97 34.82
CA ARG A 177 2.84 0.28 34.50
C ARG A 177 2.28 0.55 33.10
N THR A 178 2.71 1.61 32.44
CA THR A 178 2.26 1.98 31.08
C THR A 178 3.14 1.39 29.99
N ASP A 179 4.45 1.29 30.23
CA ASP A 179 5.46 0.89 29.24
C ASP A 179 5.28 -0.56 28.76
N GLY A 180 4.78 -1.42 29.64
CA GLY A 180 4.52 -2.83 29.31
C GLY A 180 3.22 -3.06 28.52
N ALA A 181 2.26 -2.13 28.57
CA ALA A 181 0.90 -2.38 28.08
C ALA A 181 0.79 -2.38 26.55
N SER A 182 1.40 -1.39 25.88
CA SER A 182 1.40 -1.33 24.41
C SER A 182 2.26 -2.45 23.79
N CYS A 183 3.44 -2.71 24.36
CA CYS A 183 4.30 -3.81 23.94
C CYS A 183 3.61 -5.18 24.12
N HIS A 184 2.85 -5.36 25.21
CA HIS A 184 1.97 -6.53 25.39
C HIS A 184 0.89 -6.62 24.31
N GLY A 185 0.28 -5.49 23.93
CA GLY A 185 -0.72 -5.42 22.86
C GLY A 185 -0.16 -5.93 21.52
N CYS A 186 0.98 -5.40 21.08
CA CYS A 186 1.67 -5.84 19.87
C CYS A 186 2.05 -7.32 19.94
N THR A 187 2.59 -7.79 21.07
CA THR A 187 2.98 -9.19 21.26
C THR A 187 1.78 -10.15 21.14
N ARG A 188 0.64 -9.78 21.72
CA ARG A 188 -0.60 -10.57 21.61
C ARG A 188 -1.11 -10.61 20.17
N GLN A 189 -1.11 -9.48 19.47
CA GLN A 189 -1.60 -9.41 18.09
C GLN A 189 -0.69 -10.19 17.13
N LEU A 190 0.64 -10.07 17.29
CA LEU A 190 1.62 -10.86 16.55
C LEU A 190 1.40 -12.37 16.75
N SER A 191 1.12 -12.79 18.00
CA SER A 191 0.86 -14.20 18.31
C SER A 191 -0.43 -14.71 17.64
N ALA A 192 -1.49 -13.89 17.64
CA ALA A 192 -2.75 -14.23 16.98
C ALA A 192 -2.58 -14.34 15.45
N LEU A 193 -1.89 -13.39 14.83
CA LEU A 193 -1.58 -13.42 13.40
C LEU A 193 -0.74 -14.64 13.04
N ALA A 194 0.30 -14.95 13.82
CA ALA A 194 1.13 -16.13 13.60
C ALA A 194 0.33 -17.44 13.68
N GLU A 195 -0.64 -17.55 14.59
CA GLU A 195 -1.54 -18.71 14.64
C GLU A 195 -2.44 -18.82 13.42
N GLN A 196 -2.99 -17.70 12.93
CA GLN A 196 -3.84 -17.71 11.73
C GLN A 196 -3.03 -18.03 10.47
N GLN A 197 -1.87 -17.39 10.29
CA GLN A 197 -0.94 -17.71 9.20
C GLN A 197 -0.55 -19.18 9.22
N ARG A 198 -0.27 -19.75 10.41
CA ARG A 198 0.04 -21.17 10.56
C ARG A 198 -1.11 -22.06 10.10
N ARG A 199 -2.35 -21.72 10.43
CA ARG A 199 -3.54 -22.49 9.99
C ARG A 199 -3.65 -22.49 8.46
N ILE A 200 -3.51 -21.33 7.82
CA ILE A 200 -3.59 -21.18 6.36
C ILE A 200 -2.48 -21.97 5.67
N VAL A 201 -1.25 -21.92 6.19
CA VAL A 201 -0.09 -22.61 5.60
C VAL A 201 -0.12 -24.12 5.82
N GLN A 202 -0.64 -24.59 6.95
CA GLN A 202 -0.75 -26.03 7.24
C GLN A 202 -1.95 -26.69 6.56
N GLN A 203 -2.86 -25.89 6.03
CA GLN A 203 -4.02 -26.38 5.33
C GLN A 203 -3.63 -27.05 4.01
N ASP A 204 -4.29 -28.17 3.73
CA ASP A 204 -4.12 -28.89 2.48
C ASP A 204 -4.89 -28.18 1.36
N TRP A 205 -4.17 -27.61 0.41
CA TRP A 205 -4.71 -26.92 -0.77
C TRP A 205 -4.72 -27.82 -2.03
N SER A 206 -4.49 -29.12 -1.89
CA SER A 206 -4.47 -30.06 -3.01
C SER A 206 -5.88 -30.46 -3.50
N ASP A 207 -5.92 -31.20 -4.61
CA ASP A 207 -7.11 -31.87 -5.14
C ASP A 207 -7.74 -32.89 -4.17
N LEU A 208 -7.02 -33.25 -3.10
CA LEU A 208 -7.49 -34.13 -2.03
C LEU A 208 -8.15 -33.38 -0.87
N MET A 209 -8.28 -32.05 -0.93
CA MET A 209 -8.86 -31.25 0.15
C MET A 209 -10.24 -31.77 0.58
N ALA A 210 -10.38 -32.19 1.84
CA ALA A 210 -11.53 -32.98 2.28
C ALA A 210 -12.88 -32.23 2.22
N ASP A 211 -12.89 -30.92 2.51
CA ASP A 211 -14.10 -30.10 2.53
C ASP A 211 -13.84 -28.69 1.98
N PRO A 212 -13.97 -28.48 0.66
CA PRO A 212 -13.79 -27.16 0.04
C PRO A 212 -14.86 -26.15 0.43
N ALA A 213 -16.12 -26.60 0.57
CA ALA A 213 -17.24 -25.73 0.86
C ALA A 213 -17.20 -25.21 2.31
N GLY A 214 -16.83 -26.07 3.26
CA GLY A 214 -16.65 -25.67 4.66
C GLY A 214 -15.55 -24.62 4.81
N VAL A 215 -14.40 -24.83 4.16
CA VAL A 215 -13.28 -23.87 4.20
C VAL A 215 -13.66 -22.54 3.58
N GLN A 216 -14.41 -22.54 2.47
CA GLN A 216 -14.89 -21.31 1.85
C GLN A 216 -15.84 -20.55 2.78
N LEU A 217 -16.74 -21.25 3.46
CA LEU A 217 -17.66 -20.64 4.42
C LEU A 217 -16.94 -20.08 5.65
N GLU A 218 -15.93 -20.79 6.17
CA GLU A 218 -15.07 -20.31 7.26
C GLU A 218 -14.30 -19.06 6.86
N TYR A 219 -13.73 -19.03 5.65
CA TYR A 219 -13.01 -17.87 5.13
C TYR A 219 -13.92 -16.66 4.90
N GLU A 220 -15.13 -16.86 4.36
CA GLU A 220 -16.12 -15.80 4.18
C GLU A 220 -16.61 -15.25 5.53
N HIS A 221 -16.86 -16.12 6.51
CA HIS A 221 -17.17 -15.70 7.88
C HIS A 221 -16.03 -14.87 8.49
N PHE A 222 -14.80 -15.35 8.36
CA PHE A 222 -13.61 -14.65 8.82
C PHE A 222 -13.48 -13.25 8.18
N LYS A 223 -13.64 -13.15 6.86
CA LYS A 223 -13.61 -11.88 6.11
C LYS A 223 -14.67 -10.90 6.62
N GLN A 224 -15.90 -11.37 6.84
CA GLN A 224 -17.03 -10.50 7.19
C GLN A 224 -17.00 -10.04 8.65
N HIS A 225 -16.50 -10.88 9.56
CA HIS A 225 -16.66 -10.66 11.00
C HIS A 225 -15.36 -10.39 11.76
N GLU A 226 -14.23 -10.93 11.32
CA GLU A 226 -12.99 -10.92 12.09
C GLU A 226 -11.92 -10.02 11.45
N LEU A 227 -11.82 -9.99 10.13
CA LEU A 227 -10.76 -9.23 9.43
C LEU A 227 -10.79 -7.73 9.78
N LEU A 228 -11.96 -7.11 9.76
CA LEU A 228 -12.13 -5.69 10.13
C LEU A 228 -11.79 -5.41 11.60
N SER A 229 -12.14 -6.33 12.50
CA SER A 229 -11.80 -6.23 13.93
C SER A 229 -10.29 -6.30 14.15
N GLN A 230 -9.61 -7.19 13.41
CA GLN A 230 -8.16 -7.32 13.44
C GLN A 230 -7.45 -6.09 12.87
N GLU A 231 -7.93 -5.57 11.74
CA GLU A 231 -7.43 -4.32 11.15
C GLU A 231 -7.56 -3.16 12.14
N GLN A 232 -8.73 -3.02 12.79
CA GLN A 232 -8.96 -1.99 13.79
C GLN A 232 -8.00 -2.13 14.98
N SER A 233 -7.74 -3.35 15.44
CA SER A 233 -6.79 -3.60 16.52
C SER A 233 -5.35 -3.27 16.14
N VAL A 234 -4.92 -3.60 14.91
CA VAL A 234 -3.57 -3.26 14.41
C VAL A 234 -3.42 -1.75 14.31
N ASN A 235 -4.40 -1.06 13.70
CA ASN A 235 -4.40 0.39 13.57
C ASN A 235 -4.34 1.10 14.93
N GLN A 236 -5.11 0.63 15.92
CA GLN A 236 -5.07 1.20 17.28
C GLN A 236 -3.70 1.03 17.95
N LEU A 237 -3.05 -0.12 17.77
CA LEU A 237 -1.71 -0.36 18.32
C LEU A 237 -0.65 0.49 17.63
N GLU A 238 -0.80 0.74 16.33
CA GLU A 238 0.05 1.68 15.59
C GLU A 238 -0.12 3.12 16.11
N ASP A 239 -1.35 3.57 16.31
CA ASP A 239 -1.65 4.90 16.84
C ASP A 239 -1.10 5.11 18.26
N ASP A 240 -1.27 4.10 19.11
CA ASP A 240 -0.79 4.14 20.48
C ASP A 240 0.73 4.21 20.50
N GLY A 241 1.41 3.44 19.63
CA GLY A 241 2.86 3.49 19.50
C GLY A 241 3.37 4.82 18.95
N GLU A 242 2.72 5.39 17.94
CA GLU A 242 3.10 6.70 17.40
C GLU A 242 2.93 7.80 18.45
N ARG A 243 1.80 7.81 19.17
CA ARG A 243 1.56 8.74 20.28
C ARG A 243 2.65 8.64 21.34
N MET A 244 3.09 7.44 21.71
CA MET A 244 4.16 7.27 22.70
C MET A 244 5.50 7.82 22.18
N VAL A 245 5.79 7.65 20.89
CA VAL A 245 7.00 8.22 20.27
C VAL A 245 6.95 9.76 20.32
N GLU A 246 5.81 10.36 19.99
CA GLU A 246 5.61 11.81 20.05
C GLU A 246 5.75 12.39 21.46
N LEU A 247 5.29 11.64 22.47
CA LEU A 247 5.43 12.02 23.87
C LEU A 247 6.86 11.84 24.41
N GLY A 248 7.81 11.42 23.57
CA GLY A 248 9.22 11.28 23.95
C GLY A 248 9.45 10.11 24.91
N HIS A 249 8.70 9.01 24.75
CA HIS A 249 8.80 7.86 25.64
C HIS A 249 10.23 7.29 25.68
N PRO A 250 10.81 6.97 26.86
CA PRO A 250 12.19 6.50 26.97
C PRO A 250 12.46 5.18 26.22
N ALA A 251 11.41 4.41 25.93
CA ALA A 251 11.46 3.16 25.16
C ALA A 251 11.05 3.30 23.67
N VAL A 252 11.25 4.48 23.05
CA VAL A 252 10.93 4.71 21.61
C VAL A 252 11.49 3.62 20.69
N ALA A 253 12.76 3.25 20.83
CA ALA A 253 13.39 2.27 19.93
C ALA A 253 12.74 0.87 19.99
N PRO A 254 12.51 0.27 21.18
CA PRO A 254 11.73 -0.97 21.30
C PRO A 254 10.29 -0.85 20.76
N ILE A 255 9.61 0.28 20.97
CA ILE A 255 8.23 0.50 20.50
C ILE A 255 8.20 0.45 18.97
N GLN A 256 9.08 1.23 18.32
CA GLN A 256 9.17 1.28 16.86
C GLN A 256 9.50 -0.09 16.25
N ALA A 257 10.43 -0.84 16.85
CA ALA A 257 10.78 -2.18 16.39
C ALA A 257 9.57 -3.15 16.44
N HIS A 258 8.76 -3.09 17.51
CA HIS A 258 7.54 -3.90 17.60
C HIS A 258 6.46 -3.45 16.61
N GLN A 259 6.34 -2.14 16.36
CA GLN A 259 5.41 -1.62 15.35
C GLN A 259 5.80 -2.05 13.93
N GLU A 260 7.10 -2.01 13.59
CA GLU A 260 7.58 -2.46 12.30
C GLU A 260 7.36 -3.96 12.08
N ALA A 261 7.61 -4.78 13.12
CA ALA A 261 7.30 -6.20 13.09
C ALA A 261 5.79 -6.46 12.90
N LEU A 262 4.93 -5.71 13.61
CA LEU A 262 3.48 -5.82 13.48
C LEU A 262 3.00 -5.47 12.05
N LYS A 263 3.52 -4.39 11.47
CA LYS A 263 3.25 -3.98 10.09
C LYS A 263 3.63 -5.06 9.09
N MET A 264 4.83 -5.60 9.23
CA MET A 264 5.35 -6.65 8.34
C MET A 264 4.49 -7.91 8.42
N GLU A 265 4.15 -8.36 9.62
CA GLU A 265 3.33 -9.56 9.81
C GLU A 265 1.89 -9.39 9.35
N TRP A 266 1.30 -8.20 9.58
CA TRP A 266 -0.02 -7.88 9.06
C TRP A 266 -0.04 -7.90 7.53
N GLN A 267 0.95 -7.29 6.87
CA GLN A 267 1.05 -7.33 5.42
C GLN A 267 1.24 -8.76 4.88
N ASN A 268 2.06 -9.57 5.54
CA ASN A 268 2.24 -10.98 5.18
C ASN A 268 0.93 -11.76 5.32
N PHE A 269 0.17 -11.50 6.37
CA PHE A 269 -1.14 -12.10 6.59
C PHE A 269 -2.14 -11.72 5.48
N LEU A 270 -2.22 -10.44 5.11
CA LEU A 270 -3.09 -9.99 4.01
C LEU A 270 -2.71 -10.66 2.67
N ASN A 271 -1.41 -10.81 2.40
CA ASN A 271 -0.95 -11.52 1.20
C ASN A 271 -1.40 -12.98 1.21
N LEU A 272 -1.37 -13.66 2.36
CA LEU A 272 -1.88 -15.02 2.50
C LEU A 272 -3.39 -15.10 2.28
N CYS A 273 -4.17 -14.13 2.77
CA CYS A 273 -5.61 -14.06 2.49
C CYS A 273 -5.89 -13.94 0.98
N ILE A 274 -5.12 -13.11 0.25
CA ILE A 274 -5.26 -12.99 -1.21
C ILE A 274 -4.93 -14.33 -1.90
N CYS A 275 -3.85 -15.00 -1.48
CA CYS A 275 -3.52 -16.32 -1.99
C CYS A 275 -4.64 -17.33 -1.72
N GLN A 276 -5.16 -17.37 -0.48
CA GLN A 276 -6.26 -18.24 -0.08
C GLN A 276 -7.54 -17.97 -0.90
N GLU A 277 -7.90 -16.72 -1.12
CA GLU A 277 -9.05 -16.35 -1.95
C GLU A 277 -8.89 -16.84 -3.39
N SER A 278 -7.69 -16.68 -3.96
CA SER A 278 -7.40 -17.21 -5.30
C SER A 278 -7.48 -18.73 -5.35
N GLN A 279 -6.97 -19.44 -4.34
CA GLN A 279 -7.06 -20.89 -4.28
C GLN A 279 -8.51 -21.37 -4.16
N LEU A 280 -9.31 -20.73 -3.30
CA LEU A 280 -10.73 -21.06 -3.12
C LEU A 280 -11.55 -20.79 -4.39
N GLN A 281 -11.22 -19.74 -5.14
CA GLN A 281 -11.89 -19.42 -6.41
C GLN A 281 -11.68 -20.51 -7.48
N HIS A 282 -10.53 -21.18 -7.46
CA HIS A 282 -10.14 -22.17 -8.47
C HIS A 282 -10.22 -23.62 -7.98
N VAL A 283 -10.61 -23.87 -6.72
CA VAL A 283 -10.61 -25.22 -6.13
C VAL A 283 -11.48 -26.22 -6.91
N GLU A 284 -12.55 -25.75 -7.55
CA GLU A 284 -13.41 -26.57 -8.42
C GLU A 284 -12.79 -26.87 -9.79
N ASP A 285 -11.91 -26.00 -10.28
CA ASP A 285 -11.22 -26.17 -11.58
C ASP A 285 -10.13 -27.26 -11.51
N TYR A 286 -9.50 -27.42 -10.34
CA TYR A 286 -8.44 -28.41 -10.11
C TYR A 286 -8.94 -29.84 -9.86
N ARG A 287 -10.22 -30.02 -9.53
CA ARG A 287 -10.83 -31.33 -9.23
C ARG A 287 -11.42 -32.06 -10.44
N ARG A 288 -11.29 -31.50 -11.64
CA ARG A 288 -11.73 -32.13 -12.90
C ARG A 288 -10.65 -33.03 -13.50
#